data_AF-A0AAD9R466-F1
#
_entry.id   AF-A0AAD9R466-F1
#
_cell.length_a   1.000
_cell.length_b   1.000
_cell.length_c   1.000
_cell.angle_alpha   90.00
_cell.angle_beta   90.00
_cell.angle_gamma   90.00
#
_symmetry.space_group_name_H-M   'P 1'
#
loop_
_entity.id
_entity.type
_entity.pdbx_description
1 polymer ?
#
loop_
_entity_poly.entity_id
_entity_poly.type
_entity_poly.pdbx_seq_one_letter_code
_entity_poly.pdbx_strand_id
1 'polypeptide(L)'
;ICTRAGANFNVSQAVEELFSKEDLVEVYLFDANGTQFAQIHSNKGASLSLRNEGHSPMTAYLNRLSIEQGSLIFHEINQGDDETTIILEALLNSEQTSFGALSTKTMRIFVCNSSEPIGRAQSSTSLSPKRLGSDYPPSSSSTTGQKTSSDLA
;
A
#
# COMPACT_ATOMS: atom_id res chain seq x y z
N ILE A 1 3.00 3.92 1.38
CA ILE A 1 1.82 4.12 2.24
C ILE A 1 1.40 5.57 2.12
N CYS A 2 0.13 5.84 1.86
CA CYS A 2 -0.41 7.19 1.70
C CYS A 2 -1.08 7.61 3.00
N THR A 3 -0.80 8.82 3.49
CA THR A 3 -1.42 9.40 4.69
C THR A 3 -1.75 10.87 4.48
N ARG A 4 -2.70 11.40 5.24
CA ARG A 4 -3.14 12.80 5.13
C ARG A 4 -2.19 13.71 5.92
N ALA A 5 -1.94 14.91 5.40
CA ALA A 5 -1.31 15.97 6.19
C ALA A 5 -2.10 16.26 7.49
N GLY A 6 -1.38 16.42 8.60
CA GLY A 6 -1.89 16.58 9.96
C GLY A 6 -2.28 15.27 10.67
N ALA A 7 -2.29 14.13 9.98
CA ALA A 7 -2.63 12.85 10.61
C ALA A 7 -1.46 12.30 11.43
N ASN A 8 -1.78 11.54 12.48
CA ASN A 8 -0.82 10.66 13.13
C ASN A 8 -0.73 9.36 12.33
N PHE A 9 0.48 8.88 12.09
CA PHE A 9 0.74 7.63 11.38
C PHE A 9 1.23 6.56 12.34
N ASN A 10 0.51 5.43 12.43
CA ASN A 10 0.92 4.29 13.23
C ASN A 10 1.91 3.42 12.45
N VAL A 11 3.20 3.59 12.75
CA VAL A 11 4.28 2.86 12.10
C VAL A 11 4.24 1.38 12.45
N SER A 12 3.91 1.04 13.70
CA SER A 12 3.79 -0.36 14.13
C SER A 12 2.73 -1.13 13.36
N GLN A 13 1.56 -0.52 13.14
CA GLN A 13 0.51 -1.13 12.34
C GLN A 13 0.98 -1.37 10.90
N ALA A 14 1.62 -0.38 10.28
CA ALA A 14 2.14 -0.53 8.93
C ALA A 14 3.20 -1.63 8.82
N VAL A 15 4.03 -1.82 9.85
CA VAL A 15 5.00 -2.92 9.91
C VAL A 15 4.28 -4.27 9.98
N GLU A 16 3.23 -4.41 10.79
CA GLU A 16 2.42 -5.64 10.86
C GLU A 16 1.70 -5.96 9.54
N GLU A 17 1.33 -4.94 8.75
CA GLU A 17 0.75 -5.14 7.41
C GLU A 17 1.80 -5.59 6.39
N LEU A 18 3.07 -5.19 6.58
CA LEU A 18 4.18 -5.52 5.68
C LEU A 18 4.83 -6.88 6.00
N PHE A 19 4.83 -7.28 7.27
CA PHE A 19 5.35 -8.56 7.75
C PHE A 19 4.24 -9.31 8.48
N SER A 20 3.85 -10.49 7.97
CA SER A 20 2.83 -11.31 8.60
C SER A 20 3.11 -11.50 10.10
N LYS A 21 2.14 -11.12 10.94
CA LYS A 21 2.26 -11.07 12.41
C LYS A 21 2.69 -12.41 13.04
N GLU A 22 2.31 -13.52 12.43
CA GLU A 22 2.57 -14.89 12.89
C GLU A 22 4.07 -15.22 12.88
N ASP A 23 4.82 -14.60 11.96
CA ASP A 23 6.23 -14.87 11.77
C ASP A 23 7.12 -13.73 12.31
N LEU A 24 6.57 -12.62 12.80
CA LEU A 24 7.37 -11.47 13.19
C LEU A 24 7.89 -11.58 14.64
N VAL A 25 9.21 -11.54 14.82
CA VAL A 25 9.85 -11.47 16.15
C VAL A 25 10.16 -10.02 16.50
N GLU A 26 10.97 -9.40 15.65
CA GLU A 26 11.52 -8.07 15.87
C GLU A 26 11.77 -7.38 14.54
N VAL A 27 11.59 -6.06 14.49
CA VAL A 27 11.91 -5.23 13.33
C VAL A 27 12.75 -4.06 13.78
N TYR A 28 13.87 -3.85 13.10
CA TYR A 28 14.71 -2.67 13.24
C TYR A 28 14.37 -1.65 12.16
N LEU A 29 14.21 -0.39 12.56
CA LEU A 29 13.81 0.69 11.67
C LEU A 29 14.98 1.65 11.49
N PHE A 30 15.37 1.83 10.23
CA PHE A 30 16.48 2.69 9.83
C PHE A 30 15.98 3.81 8.93
N ASP A 31 16.64 4.96 9.04
CA ASP A 31 16.49 6.02 8.07
C ASP A 31 17.14 5.69 6.72
N ALA A 32 16.93 6.54 5.72
CA ALA A 32 17.54 6.38 4.41
C ALA A 32 19.08 6.44 4.42
N ASN A 33 19.69 6.93 5.49
CA ASN A 33 21.14 6.97 5.70
C ASN A 33 21.67 5.73 6.45
N GLY A 34 20.80 4.79 6.83
CA GLY A 34 21.16 3.59 7.59
C GLY A 34 21.31 3.82 9.10
N THR A 35 20.80 4.92 9.64
CA THR A 35 20.77 5.17 11.08
C THR A 35 19.55 4.50 11.69
N GLN A 36 19.75 3.54 12.59
CA GLN A 36 18.65 2.94 13.34
C GLN A 36 18.06 3.97 14.30
N PHE A 37 16.74 4.15 14.26
CA PHE A 37 16.05 5.09 15.14
C PHE A 37 14.98 4.44 16.01
N ALA A 38 14.50 3.26 15.65
CA ALA A 38 13.53 2.53 16.45
C ALA A 38 13.67 1.02 16.26
N GLN A 39 13.01 0.29 17.13
CA GLN A 39 12.80 -1.14 17.03
C GLN A 39 11.38 -1.49 17.51
N ILE A 40 10.79 -2.52 16.90
CA ILE A 40 9.43 -2.99 17.21
C ILE A 40 9.52 -4.49 17.49
N HIS A 41 9.15 -4.87 18.71
CA HIS A 41 9.12 -6.26 19.12
C HIS A 41 7.67 -6.74 19.21
N SER A 42 7.38 -7.91 18.65
CA SER A 42 6.02 -8.46 18.59
C SER A 42 5.31 -8.62 19.94
N ASN A 43 6.05 -8.82 21.05
CA ASN A 43 5.47 -8.99 22.38
C ASN A 43 5.79 -7.85 23.37
N LYS A 44 6.75 -6.96 23.08
CA LYS A 44 7.12 -5.83 23.96
C LYS A 44 6.66 -4.47 23.43
N GLY A 45 6.18 -4.42 22.19
CA GLY A 45 5.88 -3.18 21.51
C GLY A 45 7.14 -2.48 21.01
N ALA A 46 7.00 -1.19 20.73
CA ALA A 46 8.02 -0.36 20.13
C ALA A 46 8.90 0.36 21.16
N SER A 47 10.14 0.63 20.77
CA SER A 47 11.08 1.46 21.52
C SER A 47 11.93 2.31 20.59
N LEU A 48 12.32 3.50 21.05
CA LEU A 48 13.20 4.41 20.32
C LEU A 48 14.66 4.10 20.62
N SER A 49 15.47 4.02 19.56
CA SER A 49 16.92 3.84 19.65
C SER A 49 17.57 5.22 19.76
N LEU A 50 17.66 5.79 20.97
CA LEU A 50 18.38 7.06 21.16
C LEU A 50 19.89 6.83 21.07
N ARG A 51 20.48 7.05 19.89
CA ARG A 51 21.88 7.48 19.76
C ARG A 51 21.91 8.98 19.42
N ASN A 52 21.86 9.80 20.48
CA ASN A 52 22.13 11.23 20.43
C ASN A 52 23.63 11.47 20.19
N GLU A 53 24.18 11.11 19.03
CA GLU A 53 25.50 11.60 18.64
C GLU A 53 25.52 11.91 17.15
N GLY A 54 25.40 13.20 16.84
CA GLY A 54 25.61 13.74 15.51
C GLY A 54 24.34 14.25 14.87
N HIS A 55 24.47 15.39 14.19
CA HIS A 55 23.46 16.10 13.42
C HIS A 55 22.88 15.22 12.29
N SER A 56 22.09 14.20 12.63
CA SER A 56 21.36 13.43 11.63
C SER A 56 20.39 14.38 10.92
N PRO A 57 20.36 14.38 9.57
CA PRO A 57 19.45 15.19 8.76
C PRO A 57 17.96 14.98 9.09
N MET A 58 17.62 13.97 9.90
CA MET A 58 16.25 13.56 10.21
C MET A 58 15.75 13.98 11.60
N THR A 59 16.42 14.91 12.27
CA THR A 59 16.00 15.42 13.59
C THR A 59 14.53 15.87 13.60
N ALA A 60 14.04 16.51 12.54
CA ALA A 60 12.65 17.00 12.46
C ALA A 60 11.58 15.88 12.42
N TYR A 61 11.88 14.75 11.75
CA TYR A 61 11.02 13.56 11.74
C TYR A 61 11.12 12.83 13.09
N LEU A 62 12.34 12.60 13.58
CA LEU A 62 12.58 11.84 14.82
C LEU A 62 12.00 12.53 16.06
N ASN A 63 12.02 13.86 16.10
CA ASN A 63 11.43 14.64 17.19
C ASN A 63 9.90 14.49 17.29
N ARG A 64 9.25 14.00 16.24
CA ARG A 64 7.80 13.73 16.19
C ARG A 64 7.45 12.27 16.35
N LEU A 65 8.42 11.40 16.63
CA LEU A 65 8.15 10.02 17.01
C LEU A 65 7.85 9.92 18.51
N SER A 66 6.84 9.13 18.85
CA SER A 66 6.53 8.78 20.22
C SER A 66 6.09 7.32 20.32
N ILE A 67 6.06 6.80 21.55
CA ILE A 67 5.51 5.48 21.84
C ILE A 67 4.18 5.68 22.56
N GLU A 68 3.08 5.25 21.93
CA GLU A 68 1.74 5.29 22.51
C GLU A 68 1.20 3.87 22.64
N GLN A 69 0.90 3.45 23.87
CA GLN A 69 0.35 2.11 24.14
C GLN A 69 1.19 0.97 23.52
N GLY A 70 2.52 1.15 23.48
CA GLY A 70 3.46 0.19 22.87
C GLY A 70 3.56 0.26 21.34
N SER A 71 2.85 1.17 20.67
CA SER A 71 2.99 1.42 19.23
C SER A 71 3.89 2.62 18.94
N LEU A 72 4.67 2.53 17.86
CA LEU A 72 5.44 3.67 17.35
C LEU A 72 4.52 4.57 16.53
N ILE A 73 4.33 5.80 17.01
CA ILE A 73 3.48 6.80 16.38
C ILE A 73 4.36 7.89 15.80
N PHE A 74 4.12 8.24 14.54
CA PHE A 74 4.68 9.40 13.89
C PHE A 74 3.63 10.51 13.82
N HIS A 75 3.84 11.59 14.57
CA HIS A 75 2.88 12.67 14.75
C HIS A 75 2.86 13.67 13.62
N GLU A 76 1.66 14.17 13.35
CA GLU A 76 1.41 15.38 12.55
C GLU A 76 2.15 15.38 11.21
N ILE A 77 1.96 14.32 10.40
CA ILE A 77 2.58 14.20 9.08
C ILE A 77 2.37 15.50 8.29
N ASN A 78 3.40 16.07 7.71
CA ASN A 78 3.30 17.31 6.93
C ASN A 78 3.94 17.14 5.55
N GLN A 79 3.80 18.14 4.68
CA GLN A 79 4.29 18.08 3.30
C GLN A 79 5.81 17.87 3.19
N GLY A 80 6.59 18.25 4.20
CA GLY A 80 8.02 17.98 4.26
C GLY A 80 8.36 16.51 4.53
N ASP A 81 7.37 15.69 4.91
CA ASP A 81 7.52 14.25 5.13
C ASP A 81 7.21 13.42 3.87
N ASP A 82 6.83 14.07 2.77
CA ASP A 82 6.57 13.35 1.52
C ASP A 82 7.80 12.61 1.05
N GLU A 83 7.58 11.40 0.55
CA GLU A 83 8.62 10.43 0.16
C GLU A 83 9.56 9.96 1.29
N THR A 84 9.24 10.25 2.56
CA THR A 84 10.02 9.75 3.70
C THR A 84 10.20 8.24 3.60
N THR A 85 11.47 7.82 3.57
CA THR A 85 11.85 6.43 3.38
C THR A 85 12.35 5.84 4.71
N ILE A 86 11.77 4.71 5.08
CA ILE A 86 12.14 3.92 6.25
C ILE A 86 12.52 2.52 5.77
N ILE A 87 13.73 2.09 6.12
CA ILE A 87 14.22 0.75 5.85
C ILE A 87 13.86 -0.12 7.05
N LEU A 88 13.27 -1.28 6.77
CA LEU A 88 12.78 -2.23 7.76
C LEU A 88 13.61 -3.51 7.63
N GLU A 89 14.31 -3.90 8.69
CA GLU A 89 14.99 -5.19 8.75
C GLU A 89 14.31 -6.06 9.81
N ALA A 90 13.63 -7.10 9.35
CA ALA A 90 12.83 -7.97 10.22
C ALA A 90 13.54 -9.29 10.52
N LEU A 91 13.58 -9.64 11.80
CA LEU A 91 13.83 -10.99 12.26
C LEU A 91 12.51 -11.77 12.27
N LEU A 92 12.46 -12.85 11.49
CA LEU A 92 11.29 -13.71 11.39
C LEU A 92 11.49 -15.03 12.13
N ASN A 93 10.43 -15.53 12.75
CA ASN A 93 10.34 -16.90 13.25
C ASN A 93 10.29 -17.82 12.03
N SER A 94 11.33 -18.62 11.85
CA SER A 94 11.39 -19.65 10.83
C SER A 94 11.63 -20.98 11.55
N GLU A 95 10.75 -21.97 11.32
CA GLU A 95 11.08 -23.37 11.64
C GLU A 95 12.22 -23.91 10.74
N GLN A 96 12.55 -23.22 9.65
CA GLN A 96 13.62 -23.59 8.73
C GLN A 96 14.97 -22.95 9.10
N THR A 97 15.93 -23.86 9.17
CA THR A 97 17.37 -23.73 9.39
C THR A 97 18.05 -22.71 8.47
N SER A 98 18.09 -21.45 8.90
CA SER A 98 19.30 -20.63 8.81
C SER A 98 19.14 -19.43 9.72
N PHE A 99 19.76 -19.47 10.90
CA PHE A 99 20.10 -18.25 11.62
C PHE A 99 20.92 -17.38 10.65
N GLY A 100 20.36 -16.28 10.13
CA GLY A 100 21.21 -15.30 9.44
C GLY A 100 20.57 -14.33 8.46
N ALA A 101 19.38 -14.59 7.90
CA ALA A 101 18.80 -13.67 6.92
C ALA A 101 17.70 -12.81 7.55
N LEU A 102 18.00 -11.52 7.78
CA LEU A 102 16.97 -10.52 8.05
C LEU A 102 16.16 -10.31 6.76
N SER A 103 14.83 -10.26 6.88
CA SER A 103 13.98 -9.87 5.76
C SER A 103 13.96 -8.36 5.67
N THR A 104 14.58 -7.80 4.64
CA THR A 104 14.58 -6.36 4.40
C THR A 104 13.40 -5.92 3.54
N LYS A 105 12.69 -4.87 3.98
CA LYS A 105 11.67 -4.15 3.19
C LYS A 105 11.90 -2.65 3.27
N THR A 106 11.31 -1.92 2.34
CA THR A 106 11.31 -0.46 2.35
C THR A 106 9.88 0.05 2.45
N MET A 107 9.64 0.90 3.43
CA MET A 107 8.38 1.63 3.57
C MET A 107 8.62 3.08 3.15
N ARG A 108 7.80 3.57 2.23
CA ARG A 108 7.77 4.98 1.83
C ARG A 108 6.46 5.60 2.25
N ILE A 109 6.52 6.77 2.88
CA ILE A 109 5.36 7.58 3.27
C ILE A 109 5.12 8.60 2.17
N PHE A 110 3.88 8.67 1.69
CA PHE A 110 3.42 9.68 0.74
C PHE A 110 2.35 10.55 1.40
N VAL A 111 2.43 11.86 1.22
CA VAL A 111 1.52 12.82 1.82
C VAL A 111 0.45 13.18 0.79
N CYS A 112 -0.74 12.67 1.03
CA CYS A 112 -1.82 12.78 0.08
C CYS A 112 -2.57 14.10 0.28
N ASN A 113 -2.59 14.90 -0.79
CA ASN A 113 -3.39 16.12 -0.84
C ASN A 113 -4.86 15.73 -0.82
N SER A 114 -5.60 16.16 0.21
CA SER A 114 -7.05 15.96 0.27
C SER A 114 -7.72 16.78 -0.82
N SER A 115 -7.83 16.23 -2.02
CA SER A 115 -8.80 16.69 -3.00
C SER A 115 -10.07 15.87 -2.80
N GLU A 116 -10.96 16.42 -1.97
CA GLU A 116 -12.38 16.08 -1.78
C GLU A 116 -12.75 14.70 -1.18
N PRO A 117 -13.95 14.59 -0.57
CA PRO A 117 -14.33 13.43 0.24
C PRO A 117 -14.58 12.20 -0.63
N ILE A 118 -14.27 11.02 -0.09
CA ILE A 118 -14.67 9.71 -0.63
C ILE A 118 -16.21 9.64 -0.61
N GLY A 119 -16.81 10.20 -1.65
CA GLY A 119 -18.23 10.13 -1.94
C GLY A 119 -18.46 9.10 -3.03
N ARG A 120 -19.03 7.96 -2.63
CA ARG A 120 -19.73 6.99 -3.48
C ARG A 120 -18.84 6.01 -4.26
N ALA A 121 -18.83 4.77 -3.78
CA ALA A 121 -18.52 3.59 -4.55
C ALA A 121 -19.23 3.63 -5.92
N GLN A 122 -18.45 3.73 -6.99
CA GLN A 122 -18.89 3.25 -8.29
C GLN A 122 -18.30 1.85 -8.46
N SER A 123 -19.15 0.86 -8.25
CA SER A 123 -18.97 -0.51 -8.71
C SER A 123 -18.49 -0.49 -10.16
N SER A 124 -17.21 -0.78 -10.37
CA SER A 124 -16.72 -1.20 -11.68
C SER A 124 -17.05 -2.68 -11.82
N THR A 125 -18.30 -2.94 -12.18
CA THR A 125 -18.78 -4.27 -12.53
C THR A 125 -18.03 -4.75 -13.76
N SER A 126 -17.15 -5.73 -13.55
CA SER A 126 -16.87 -6.88 -14.42
C SER A 126 -17.00 -6.64 -15.93
N LEU A 127 -15.87 -6.44 -16.61
CA LEU A 127 -15.75 -6.76 -18.03
C LEU A 127 -15.72 -8.28 -18.19
N SER A 128 -16.90 -8.87 -18.39
CA SER A 128 -17.01 -10.28 -18.83
C SER A 128 -16.65 -10.38 -20.33
N PRO A 129 -15.88 -11.41 -20.74
CA PRO A 129 -15.58 -11.63 -22.15
C PRO A 129 -16.81 -12.15 -22.90
N LYS A 130 -17.10 -11.53 -24.04
CA LYS A 130 -18.18 -11.89 -24.97
C LYS A 130 -18.01 -13.34 -25.45
N ARG A 131 -18.90 -14.26 -25.03
CA ARG A 131 -19.09 -15.58 -25.66
C ARG A 131 -20.44 -15.63 -26.38
N LEU A 132 -20.35 -15.88 -27.69
CA LEU A 132 -21.14 -16.77 -28.54
C LEU A 132 -22.62 -17.04 -28.18
N GLY A 133 -23.54 -16.58 -29.02
CA GLY A 133 -24.90 -17.12 -29.24
C GLY A 133 -25.29 -16.72 -30.66
N SER A 134 -25.50 -17.62 -31.64
CA SER A 134 -26.55 -18.65 -31.73
C SER A 134 -27.89 -18.11 -31.23
N ASP A 135 -28.76 -17.70 -32.16
CA ASP A 135 -30.03 -18.38 -32.41
C ASP A 135 -30.82 -17.65 -33.50
N TYR A 136 -30.74 -18.19 -34.72
CA TYR A 136 -31.71 -17.99 -35.80
C TYR A 136 -32.94 -18.87 -35.51
N PRO A 137 -34.17 -18.42 -35.78
CA PRO A 137 -35.29 -19.34 -35.99
C PRO A 137 -35.37 -19.78 -37.46
N PRO A 138 -35.85 -21.01 -37.77
CA PRO A 138 -35.80 -21.58 -39.12
C PRO A 138 -37.11 -21.46 -39.92
N SER A 139 -36.95 -21.50 -41.26
CA SER A 139 -37.87 -22.00 -42.31
C SER A 139 -39.16 -21.21 -42.60
N SER A 140 -39.72 -21.09 -43.81
CA SER A 140 -39.38 -21.44 -45.20
C SER A 140 -40.50 -20.88 -46.12
N SER A 141 -40.21 -20.75 -47.43
CA SER A 141 -41.15 -20.62 -48.58
C SER A 141 -41.86 -19.26 -48.76
N SER A 142 -42.06 -18.68 -49.96
CA SER A 142 -41.86 -19.11 -51.35
C SER A 142 -42.20 -17.95 -52.33
N THR A 143 -41.71 -18.08 -53.58
CA THR A 143 -42.15 -17.49 -54.87
C THR A 143 -41.84 -16.03 -55.26
N THR A 144 -40.93 -15.92 -56.24
CA THR A 144 -41.01 -15.23 -57.54
C THR A 144 -41.72 -13.88 -57.70
N GLY A 145 -40.96 -12.87 -58.16
CA GLY A 145 -41.49 -11.65 -58.77
C GLY A 145 -40.41 -10.78 -59.43
N GLN A 146 -40.18 -10.97 -60.73
CA GLN A 146 -39.48 -10.00 -61.59
C GLN A 146 -40.31 -8.71 -61.73
N LYS A 147 -39.67 -7.53 -61.71
CA LYS A 147 -39.83 -6.48 -62.75
C LYS A 147 -38.93 -5.24 -62.54
N THR A 148 -38.03 -5.05 -63.52
CA THR A 148 -37.70 -3.84 -64.29
C THR A 148 -37.85 -2.42 -63.71
N SER A 149 -36.73 -1.69 -63.79
CA SER A 149 -36.51 -0.37 -64.46
C SER A 149 -37.32 0.85 -64.03
N SER A 150 -36.62 1.94 -63.71
CA SER A 150 -36.78 3.25 -64.37
C SER A 150 -35.61 4.18 -64.02
N ASP A 151 -35.00 4.72 -65.07
CA ASP A 151 -34.10 5.89 -65.12
C ASP A 151 -34.74 7.19 -64.57
N LEU A 152 -33.87 8.15 -64.25
CA LEU A 152 -33.97 9.64 -64.25
C LEU A 152 -33.19 10.17 -63.02
N ALA A 153 -32.19 11.05 -63.13
CA ALA A 153 -31.83 12.04 -64.13
C ALA A 153 -30.32 12.34 -64.09
#